data_AF-A0A1H9DPP2-F1
#
_entry.id   AF-A0A1H9DPP2-F1
#
_cell.length_a   1.000
_cell.length_b   1.000
_cell.length_c   1.000
_cell.angle_alpha   90.00
_cell.angle_beta   90.00
_cell.angle_gamma   90.00
#
_symmetry.space_group_name_H-M   'P 1'
#
loop_
_entity.id
_entity.type
_entity.pdbx_description
1 polymer ?
#
loop_
_entity_poly.entity_id
_entity_poly.type
_entity_poly.pdbx_seq_one_letter_code
_entity_poly.pdbx_strand_id
1 'polypeptide(L)' 'RLSDRRAKSTVQYIISKGIAKNRITGQGMGETQPKVACTECTEEEHAQNRRSEFLIIKK' A
#
# COMPACT_ATOMS: atom_id res chain seq x y z
N ARG A 1 10.61 5.48 0.57
CA ARG A 1 10.36 6.71 1.38
C ARG A 1 8.91 7.26 1.31
N LEU A 2 8.28 7.45 0.13
CA LEU A 2 6.87 7.91 0.08
C LEU A 2 5.88 6.76 0.35
N SER A 3 6.07 5.61 -0.31
CA SER A 3 5.29 4.39 -0.09
C SER A 3 5.25 3.99 1.38
N ASP A 4 6.42 3.96 2.04
CA ASP A 4 6.52 3.60 3.46
C ASP A 4 5.75 4.57 4.37
N ARG A 5 5.81 5.87 4.06
CA ARG A 5 5.06 6.89 4.81
C ARG A 5 3.55 6.70 4.65
N ARG A 6 3.08 6.41 3.44
CA ARG A 6 1.67 6.10 3.18
C ARG A 6 1.24 4.83 3.93
N ALA A 7 2.03 3.75 3.83
CA ALA A 7 1.75 2.50 4.55
C ALA A 7 1.66 2.72 6.07
N LYS A 8 2.61 3.45 6.67
CA LYS A 8 2.58 3.79 8.09
C LYS A 8 1.34 4.61 8.47
N SER A 9 0.99 5.63 7.68
CA SER A 9 -0.19 6.46 7.93
C SER A 9 -1.48 5.63 7.90
N THR A 10 -1.60 4.72 6.93
CA THR A 10 -2.74 3.81 6.81
C THR A 10 -2.83 2.87 8.00
N VAL A 11 -1.72 2.29 8.45
CA VAL A 11 -1.67 1.44 9.66
C VAL A 11 -2.15 2.23 10.88
N GLN A 12 -1.66 3.45 11.09
CA GLN A 12 -2.08 4.28 12.22
C GLN A 12 -3.58 4.60 12.19
N TYR A 13 -4.11 4.93 11.01
CA TYR A 13 -5.54 5.16 10.85
C TYR A 13 -6.36 3.92 11.22
N ILE A 14 -5.98 2.73 10.73
CA ILE A 14 -6.70 1.49 11.07
C ILE A 14 -6.65 1.20 12.57
N ILE A 15 -5.51 1.42 13.23
CA ILE A 15 -5.39 1.28 14.69
C ILE A 15 -6.33 2.24 15.42
N SER A 16 -6.42 3.50 14.95
CA SER A 16 -7.34 4.49 15.53
C SER A 16 -8.82 4.12 15.39
N LYS A 17 -9.15 3.20 14.47
CA LYS A 17 -10.50 2.62 14.33
C LYS A 17 -10.75 1.39 15.21
N GLY A 18 -9.82 1.06 16.12
CA GLY A 18 -9.99 0.02 17.14
C GLY A 18 -9.47 -1.36 16.74
N ILE A 19 -8.78 -1.49 15.60
CA ILE A 19 -8.17 -2.78 15.22
C ILE A 19 -6.81 -2.92 15.90
N ALA A 20 -6.62 -4.04 16.60
CA ALA A 20 -5.38 -4.32 17.33
C ALA A 20 -4.14 -4.33 16.39
N LYS A 21 -3.07 -3.64 16.82
CA LYS A 21 -1.82 -3.48 16.05
C LYS A 21 -1.20 -4.81 15.61
N ASN A 22 -1.30 -5.85 16.42
CA ASN A 22 -0.77 -7.18 16.11
C ASN A 22 -1.49 -7.89 14.96
N ARG A 23 -2.65 -7.39 14.50
CA ARG A 23 -3.39 -7.91 13.35
C ARG A 23 -3.03 -7.23 12.04
N ILE A 24 -2.18 -6.21 12.06
CA ILE A 24 -1.95 -5.31 10.93
C ILE A 24 -0.46 -5.28 10.61
N THR A 25 -0.13 -5.58 9.36
CA THR A 25 1.21 -5.38 8.80
C THR A 25 1.10 -4.36 7.68
N GLY A 26 1.99 -3.37 7.66
CA GLY A 26 2.06 -2.37 6.60
C GLY A 26 3.45 -2.34 5.97
N GLN A 27 3.50 -2.46 4.64
CA GLN A 27 4.75 -2.44 3.87
C GLN A 27 4.62 -1.48 2.70
N GLY A 28 5.65 -0.66 2.46
CA GLY A 28 5.73 0.23 1.31
C GLY A 28 6.56 -0.40 0.19
N MET A 29 5.93 -0.83 -0.89
CA MET A 29 6.65 -1.47 -2.01
C MET A 29 7.26 -0.46 -3.01
N GLY A 30 6.84 0.81 -2.96
CA GLY A 30 7.35 1.81 -3.89
C GLY A 30 7.10 1.38 -5.35
N GLU A 31 8.12 1.50 -6.18
CA GLU A 31 8.07 1.12 -7.60
C GLU A 31 8.58 -0.30 -7.86
N THR A 32 8.94 -1.07 -6.82
CA THR A 32 9.52 -2.40 -7.01
C THR A 32 8.49 -3.48 -7.36
N GLN A 33 7.19 -3.18 -7.20
CA GLN A 33 6.09 -4.09 -7.54
C GLN A 33 4.96 -3.34 -8.25
N PRO A 34 5.18 -2.91 -9.50
CA PRO A 34 4.15 -2.28 -10.30
C PRO A 34 3.04 -3.30 -10.63
N LYS A 35 1.79 -2.85 -10.67
CA LYS A 35 0.66 -3.66 -11.14
C LYS A 35 0.71 -3.80 -12.66
N VAL A 36 1.02 -2.70 -13.33
CA VAL A 36 1.24 -2.65 -14.78
C VAL A 36 2.73 -2.49 -14.99
N ALA A 37 3.36 -3.51 -15.59
CA ALA A 37 4.75 -3.45 -15.97
C ALA A 37 4.88 -2.59 -17.25
N CYS A 38 5.18 -1.31 -17.06
CA CYS A 38 5.42 -0.34 -18.13
C CYS A 38 6.78 0.34 -17.90
N THR A 39 7.45 0.69 -19.00
CA THR A 39 8.71 1.46 -18.96
C THR A 39 8.42 2.95 -19.15
N GLU A 40 7.62 3.28 -20.16
CA GLU A 40 6.99 4.60 -20.36
C GLU A 40 5.50 4.40 -20.15
N CYS A 41 5.00 4.80 -18.97
CA CYS A 41 3.62 4.55 -18.58
C CYS A 41 2.72 5.70 -19.03
N THR A 42 1.48 5.41 -19.42
CA THR A 42 0.46 6.46 -19.53
C THR A 42 0.06 6.96 -18.14
N GLU A 43 -0.64 8.10 -18.07
CA GLU A 43 -1.15 8.59 -16.79
C GLU A 43 -2.14 7.63 -16.13
N GLU A 44 -2.93 6.90 -16.93
CA GLU A 44 -3.83 5.86 -16.46
C GLU A 44 -3.06 4.70 -15.83
N GLU A 45 -1.98 4.23 -16.46
CA GLU A 45 -1.13 3.17 -15.92
C GLU A 45 -0.40 3.62 -14.66
N HIS A 46 0.10 4.86 -14.64
CA HIS A 46 0.65 5.46 -13.44
C HIS A 46 -0.37 5.56 -12.32
N ALA A 47 -1.63 5.92 -12.60
CA ALA A 47 -2.70 5.93 -11.62
C ALA A 47 -2.97 4.53 -11.06
N GLN A 48 -2.94 3.49 -11.90
CA GLN A 48 -3.07 2.11 -11.45
C GLN A 48 -1.88 1.67 -10.58
N ASN A 49 -0.65 2.09 -10.89
CA ASN A 49 0.53 1.75 -10.10
C ASN A 49 0.59 2.48 -8.75
N ARG A 50 0.09 3.73 -8.67
CA ARG A 50 0.00 4.54 -7.44
C ARG A 50 -1.16 4.10 -6.52
N ARG A 51 -1.11 2.86 -6.04
CA ARG A 51 -2.20 2.23 -5.26
C ARG A 51 -1.80 1.87 -3.83
N SER A 52 -2.81 1.56 -3.01
CA SER A 52 -2.66 0.91 -1.70
C SER A 52 -3.56 -0.33 -1.69
N GLU A 53 -3.01 -1.48 -1.28
CA GLU A 53 -3.75 -2.74 -1.25
C GLU A 53 -3.98 -3.18 0.20
N PHE A 54 -5.14 -3.80 0.44
CA PHE A 54 -5.51 -4.37 1.73
C PHE A 54 -5.80 -5.86 1.53
N LEU A 55 -4.98 -6.69 2.17
CA LEU A 55 -5.10 -8.15 2.10
C LEU A 55 -5.58 -8.67 3.46
N ILE A 56 -6.69 -9.39 3.45
CA ILE A 56 -7.23 -10.06 4.64
C ILE A 56 -6.73 -11.50 4.61
N ILE A 57 -5.83 -11.84 5.52
CA ILE A 57 -5.29 -13.20 5.65
C ILE A 57 -6.07 -13.99 6.71
N LYS A 58 -6.35 -15.27 6.44
CA LYS A 58 -6.77 -16.21 7.48
C LYS A 58 -5.52 -16.67 8.25
N LYS A 59 -5.67 -16.80 9.56
CA LYS A 59 -4.70 -17.51 10.40
C LYS A 59 -5.08 -18.98 10.46
#